data_AF-A0A921U378-F1
#
_entry.id   AF-A0A921U378-F1
#
_cell.length_a   1.000
_cell.length_b   1.000
_cell.length_c   1.000
_cell.angle_alpha   90.00
_cell.angle_beta   90.00
_cell.angle_gamma   90.00
#
_symmetry.space_group_name_H-M   'P 1'
#
loop_
_entity.id
_entity.type
_entity.pdbx_description
1 polymer ?
#
loop_
_entity_poly.entity_id
_entity_poly.type
_entity_poly.pdbx_seq_one_letter_code
_entity_poly.pdbx_strand_id
1 'polypeptide(L)'
;MAAAAATLYEMLRPRSVYLVDYACFCTRTNCRVPFATFLEHAKLVTFVEGASIDERSVRFVTRLLERSGLGEETCLPPAHHYIPPYRNMEASRVEVELVIFSAIDDLLAKTSISPAAIDILVVNCSLFAPIPSFTDMIIHRREIDLLEIWRRKSGVLQCCSAALHTFLLTAESRRAADSDGAAGLVCRFN
;
A
#
# COMPACT_ATOMS: atom_id res chain seq x y z
N MET A 1 4.29 3.15 -49.05
CA MET A 1 4.26 4.34 -48.16
C MET A 1 3.29 4.14 -47.00
N ALA A 2 1.98 3.97 -47.22
CA ALA A 2 1.00 3.80 -46.14
C ALA A 2 1.21 2.54 -45.27
N ALA A 3 1.53 1.39 -45.88
CA ALA A 3 1.80 0.16 -45.14
C ALA A 3 3.05 0.30 -44.24
N ALA A 4 4.15 0.85 -44.77
CA ALA A 4 5.37 1.09 -43.99
C ALA A 4 5.14 2.10 -42.86
N ALA A 5 4.34 3.14 -43.08
CA ALA A 5 3.97 4.10 -42.04
C ALA A 5 3.08 3.48 -40.95
N ALA A 6 2.15 2.59 -41.32
CA ALA A 6 1.33 1.84 -40.37
C ALA A 6 2.18 0.84 -39.56
N THR A 7 3.12 0.13 -40.19
CA THR A 7 4.05 -0.78 -39.48
C THR A 7 4.97 -0.01 -38.54
N LEU A 8 5.53 1.13 -38.96
CA LEU A 8 6.31 2.00 -38.08
C LEU A 8 5.47 2.56 -36.93
N TYR A 9 4.22 2.92 -37.19
CA TYR A 9 3.31 3.39 -36.15
C TYR A 9 3.01 2.31 -35.12
N GLU A 10 2.72 1.07 -35.53
CA GLU A 10 2.50 -0.06 -34.62
C GLU A 10 3.78 -0.42 -33.85
N MET A 11 4.96 -0.35 -34.47
CA MET A 11 6.24 -0.61 -33.79
C MET A 11 6.65 0.51 -32.81
N LEU A 12 6.30 1.76 -33.11
CA LEU A 12 6.57 2.91 -32.23
C LEU A 12 5.47 3.11 -31.17
N ARG A 13 4.34 2.41 -31.29
CA ARG A 13 3.25 2.53 -30.35
C ARG A 13 3.66 1.90 -29.02
N PRO A 14 3.52 2.62 -27.89
CA PRO A 14 3.75 2.03 -26.59
C PRO A 14 2.82 0.83 -26.39
N ARG A 15 3.38 -0.33 -26.03
CA ARG A 15 2.59 -1.51 -25.67
C ARG A 15 1.55 -1.13 -24.60
N SER A 16 0.32 -1.58 -24.81
CA SER A 16 -0.77 -1.29 -23.89
C SER A 16 -0.59 -2.09 -22.59
N VAL A 17 -0.82 -1.43 -21.47
CA VAL A 17 -0.75 -2.02 -20.13
C VAL A 17 -2.14 -1.96 -19.53
N TYR A 18 -2.61 -3.10 -19.05
CA TYR A 18 -3.96 -3.26 -18.51
C TYR A 18 -3.89 -3.65 -17.05
N LEU A 19 -4.78 -3.07 -16.23
CA LEU A 19 -5.07 -3.55 -14.89
C LEU A 19 -5.98 -4.78 -15.05
N VAL A 20 -5.47 -5.96 -14.66
CA VAL A 20 -6.25 -7.20 -14.71
C VAL A 20 -7.24 -7.23 -13.56
N ASP A 21 -6.77 -6.99 -12.34
CA ASP A 21 -7.60 -6.97 -11.14
C ASP A 21 -6.90 -6.22 -9.99
N TYR A 22 -7.63 -5.97 -8.90
CA TYR A 22 -7.14 -5.39 -7.66
C TYR A 22 -7.82 -6.05 -6.44
N ALA A 23 -7.10 -6.04 -5.32
CA ALA A 23 -7.61 -6.43 -4.01
C ALA A 23 -7.18 -5.42 -2.96
N CYS A 24 -7.97 -5.28 -1.90
CA CYS A 24 -7.66 -4.40 -0.77
C CYS A 24 -7.89 -5.18 0.51
N PHE A 25 -6.96 -5.03 1.46
CA PHE A 25 -7.18 -5.56 2.80
C PHE A 25 -8.19 -4.69 3.54
N CYS A 26 -9.29 -5.30 3.95
CA CYS A 26 -10.26 -4.69 4.85
C CYS A 26 -10.05 -5.25 6.26
N THR A 27 -9.67 -4.38 7.19
CA THR A 27 -9.55 -4.74 8.60
C THR A 27 -10.89 -5.23 9.17
N ARG A 28 -10.83 -6.06 10.22
CA ARG A 28 -12.02 -6.52 10.94
C ARG A 28 -12.72 -5.36 11.65
N THR A 29 -14.03 -5.48 11.89
CA THR A 29 -14.86 -4.45 12.53
C THR A 29 -14.39 -4.05 13.94
N ASN A 30 -13.61 -4.91 14.60
CA ASN A 30 -13.01 -4.63 15.91
C ASN A 30 -11.82 -3.65 15.85
N CYS A 31 -11.33 -3.28 14.67
CA CYS A 31 -10.28 -2.28 14.49
C CYS A 31 -10.81 -0.87 14.22
N ARG A 32 -12.14 -0.70 14.20
CA ARG A 32 -12.82 0.57 13.93
C ARG A 32 -12.57 1.58 15.04
N VAL A 33 -12.34 2.84 14.66
CA VAL A 33 -12.13 3.96 15.57
C VAL A 33 -13.06 5.12 15.18
N PRO A 34 -14.25 5.21 15.81
CA PRO A 34 -15.12 6.36 15.68
C PRO A 34 -14.44 7.65 16.12
N PHE A 35 -14.90 8.80 15.65
CA PHE A 35 -14.28 10.09 15.98
C PHE A 35 -14.26 10.39 17.48
N ALA A 36 -15.33 10.02 18.19
CA ALA A 36 -15.41 10.16 19.64
C ALA A 36 -14.31 9.33 20.33
N THR A 37 -14.18 8.06 19.97
CA THR A 37 -13.15 7.16 20.49
C THR A 37 -11.75 7.69 20.19
N PHE A 38 -11.49 8.16 18.98
CA PHE A 38 -10.20 8.76 18.62
C PHE A 38 -9.84 9.95 19.51
N LEU A 39 -10.78 10.87 19.73
CA LEU A 39 -10.55 12.07 20.53
C LEU A 39 -10.33 11.74 22.02
N GLU A 40 -11.08 10.77 22.55
CA GLU A 40 -10.88 10.27 23.92
C GLU A 40 -9.50 9.60 24.07
N HIS A 41 -9.15 8.73 23.13
CA HIS A 41 -7.87 8.02 23.11
C HIS A 41 -6.70 9.00 23.02
N ALA A 42 -6.78 10.01 22.17
CA ALA A 42 -5.76 11.04 22.02
C ALA A 42 -5.52 11.81 23.33
N LYS A 43 -6.59 12.13 24.07
CA LYS A 43 -6.49 12.79 25.39
C LYS A 43 -5.85 11.89 26.44
N LEU A 44 -6.24 10.61 26.47
CA LEU A 44 -5.71 9.65 27.44
C LEU A 44 -4.23 9.34 27.19
N VAL A 45 -3.85 9.11 25.93
CA VAL A 45 -2.45 8.86 25.55
C VAL A 45 -1.58 10.06 25.89
N THR A 46 -2.01 11.28 25.54
CA THR A 46 -1.22 12.48 25.89
C THR A 46 -1.10 12.64 27.40
N PHE A 47 -2.17 12.41 28.16
CA PHE A 47 -2.13 12.44 29.63
C PHE A 47 -1.14 11.45 30.23
N VAL A 48 -1.16 10.19 29.79
CA VAL A 48 -0.23 9.14 30.26
C VAL A 48 1.21 9.45 29.88
N GLU A 49 1.45 10.12 28.76
CA GLU A 49 2.78 10.57 28.31
C GLU A 49 3.25 11.86 28.99
N GLY A 50 2.52 12.37 30.00
CA GLY A 50 2.89 13.56 30.76
C GLY A 50 2.61 14.88 30.03
N ALA A 51 1.84 14.83 28.95
CA ALA A 51 1.36 15.98 28.21
C ALA A 51 -0.14 16.20 28.49
N SER A 52 -0.66 17.36 28.10
CA SER A 52 -2.11 17.58 28.05
C SER A 52 -2.47 18.22 26.72
N ILE A 53 -3.58 17.77 26.14
CA ILE A 53 -4.16 18.41 24.96
C ILE A 53 -5.10 19.52 25.45
N ASP A 54 -4.80 20.75 25.08
CA ASP A 54 -5.64 21.89 25.39
C ASP A 54 -6.92 21.91 24.54
N GLU A 55 -7.93 22.64 24.99
CA GLU A 55 -9.24 22.67 24.34
C GLU A 55 -9.22 23.28 22.93
N ARG A 56 -8.29 24.20 22.63
CA ARG A 56 -8.11 24.73 21.28
C ARG A 56 -7.57 23.65 20.35
N SER A 57 -6.63 22.83 20.82
CA SER A 57 -6.09 21.68 20.08
C SER A 57 -7.17 20.61 19.86
N VAL A 58 -7.98 20.27 20.87
CA VAL A 58 -9.13 19.36 20.71
C VAL A 58 -10.03 19.85 19.60
N ARG A 59 -10.48 21.12 19.68
CA ARG A 59 -11.40 21.71 18.71
C ARG A 59 -10.82 21.75 17.30
N PHE A 60 -9.52 21.96 17.17
CA PHE A 60 -8.82 21.90 15.88
C PHE A 60 -8.87 20.49 15.29
N VAL A 61 -8.50 19.48 16.07
CA VAL A 61 -8.50 18.07 15.64
C VAL A 61 -9.92 17.61 15.29
N THR A 62 -10.93 17.96 16.09
CA THR A 62 -12.33 17.65 15.78
C THR A 62 -12.76 18.21 14.43
N ARG A 63 -12.54 19.50 14.17
CA ARG A 63 -12.87 20.12 12.86
C ARG A 63 -12.08 19.51 11.70
N LEU A 64 -10.85 19.09 11.96
CA LEU A 64 -10.03 18.41 10.96
C LEU A 64 -10.63 17.05 10.61
N LEU A 65 -11.03 16.25 11.61
CA LEU A 65 -11.70 14.96 11.40
C LEU A 65 -13.00 15.12 10.61
N GLU A 66 -13.87 16.04 11.01
CA GLU A 66 -15.14 16.33 10.33
C GLU A 66 -14.98 16.75 8.86
N ARG A 67 -13.83 17.34 8.50
CA ARG A 67 -13.54 17.85 7.16
C ARG A 67 -12.55 17.00 6.37
N SER A 68 -12.03 15.93 6.96
CA SER A 68 -11.01 15.07 6.35
C SER A 68 -11.57 14.13 5.27
N GLY A 69 -12.90 13.94 5.23
CA GLY A 69 -13.53 12.92 4.40
C GLY A 69 -13.39 11.50 4.95
N LEU A 70 -12.80 11.33 6.15
CA LEU A 70 -12.83 10.08 6.89
C LEU A 70 -14.26 9.80 7.39
N GLY A 71 -14.63 8.53 7.43
CA GLY A 71 -15.90 8.07 7.97
C GLY A 71 -15.75 7.50 9.36
N GLU A 72 -16.88 7.30 10.05
CA GLU A 72 -16.91 6.63 11.35
C GLU A 72 -16.47 5.16 11.29
N GLU A 73 -16.37 4.57 10.10
CA GLU A 73 -15.85 3.21 9.84
C GLU A 73 -14.32 3.15 9.67
N THR A 74 -13.61 4.27 9.89
CA THR A 74 -12.14 4.31 9.76
C THR A 74 -11.51 3.38 10.79
N CYS A 75 -10.54 2.56 10.37
CA CYS A 75 -9.87 1.60 11.24
C CYS A 75 -8.40 1.96 11.47
N LEU A 76 -7.89 1.60 12.64
CA LEU A 76 -6.47 1.69 12.99
C LEU A 76 -5.91 0.29 13.33
N PRO A 77 -4.60 0.05 13.12
CA PRO A 77 -3.97 -1.20 13.50
C PRO A 77 -4.15 -1.52 15.00
N PRO A 78 -4.29 -2.79 15.40
CA PRO A 78 -4.52 -3.19 16.80
C PRO A 78 -3.57 -2.55 17.81
N ALA A 79 -2.31 -2.35 17.44
CA ALA A 79 -1.29 -1.72 18.27
C ALA A 79 -1.64 -0.28 18.72
N HIS A 80 -2.46 0.45 17.96
CA HIS A 80 -2.89 1.81 18.27
C HIS A 80 -4.07 1.87 19.23
N HIS A 81 -4.76 0.75 19.48
CA HIS A 81 -5.92 0.67 20.39
C HIS A 81 -5.50 0.52 21.86
N TYR A 82 -4.21 0.37 22.16
CA TYR A 82 -3.69 0.33 23.53
C TYR A 82 -3.39 1.74 24.06
N ILE A 83 -3.43 1.90 25.39
CA ILE A 83 -3.04 3.13 26.10
C ILE A 83 -1.96 2.78 27.13
N PRO A 84 -0.71 3.23 26.97
CA PRO A 84 -0.17 3.92 25.79
C PRO A 84 -0.11 2.98 24.58
N PRO A 85 -0.10 3.51 23.34
CA PRO A 85 -0.06 2.68 22.14
C PRO A 85 1.25 1.91 22.05
N TYR A 86 1.18 0.70 21.50
CA TYR A 86 2.33 -0.17 21.35
C TYR A 86 3.12 0.19 20.09
N ARG A 87 4.25 0.87 20.24
CA ARG A 87 5.05 1.40 19.12
C ARG A 87 6.31 0.59 18.86
N ASN A 88 6.19 -0.72 18.71
CA ASN A 88 7.35 -1.57 18.40
C ASN A 88 7.36 -2.01 16.92
N MET A 89 8.54 -2.34 16.40
CA MET A 89 8.66 -2.79 15.01
C MET A 89 8.02 -4.17 14.79
N GLU A 90 7.95 -5.00 15.83
CA GLU A 90 7.39 -6.35 15.73
C GLU A 90 5.88 -6.33 15.44
N ALA A 91 5.11 -5.52 16.17
CA ALA A 91 3.68 -5.37 15.93
C ALA A 91 3.41 -4.76 14.55
N SER A 92 4.22 -3.79 14.12
CA SER A 92 4.14 -3.23 12.77
C SER A 92 4.44 -4.28 11.70
N ARG A 93 5.40 -5.18 11.92
CA ARG A 93 5.70 -6.30 11.00
C ARG A 93 4.53 -7.27 10.92
N VAL A 94 3.97 -7.69 12.05
CA VAL A 94 2.83 -8.60 12.10
C VAL A 94 1.62 -8.03 11.35
N GLU A 95 1.31 -6.74 11.57
CA GLU A 95 0.21 -6.07 10.87
C GLU A 95 0.47 -6.02 9.37
N VAL A 96 1.67 -5.58 8.96
CA VAL A 96 1.97 -5.46 7.53
C VAL A 96 1.92 -6.83 6.87
N GLU A 97 2.53 -7.87 7.44
CA GLU A 97 2.42 -9.23 6.90
C GLU A 97 0.97 -9.67 6.69
N LEU A 98 0.12 -9.45 7.69
CA LEU A 98 -1.30 -9.76 7.57
C LEU A 98 -1.94 -9.01 6.38
N VAL A 99 -1.70 -7.71 6.28
CA VAL A 99 -2.24 -6.85 5.21
C VAL A 99 -1.74 -7.28 3.84
N ILE A 100 -0.41 -7.44 3.68
CA ILE A 100 0.24 -7.83 2.42
C ILE A 100 -0.30 -9.17 1.95
N PHE A 101 -0.19 -10.19 2.80
CA PHE A 101 -0.48 -11.56 2.38
C PHE A 101 -1.96 -11.76 2.14
N SER A 102 -2.84 -11.17 2.95
CA SER A 102 -4.29 -11.26 2.70
C SER A 102 -4.67 -10.61 1.36
N ALA A 103 -4.13 -9.42 1.06
CA ALA A 103 -4.45 -8.74 -0.21
C ALA A 103 -3.90 -9.49 -1.43
N ILE A 104 -2.69 -10.07 -1.33
CA ILE A 104 -2.13 -10.90 -2.40
C ILE A 104 -2.94 -12.18 -2.57
N ASP A 105 -3.30 -12.86 -1.46
CA ASP A 105 -4.09 -14.09 -1.49
C ASP A 105 -5.46 -13.86 -2.14
N ASP A 106 -6.16 -12.79 -1.75
CA ASP A 106 -7.45 -12.43 -2.33
C ASP A 106 -7.33 -12.14 -3.83
N LEU A 107 -6.26 -11.46 -4.26
CA LEU A 107 -6.02 -11.15 -5.66
C LEU A 107 -5.73 -12.41 -6.49
N LEU A 108 -4.87 -13.29 -5.99
CA LEU A 108 -4.52 -14.54 -6.66
C LEU A 108 -5.72 -15.47 -6.74
N ALA A 109 -6.49 -15.57 -5.65
CA ALA A 109 -7.73 -16.35 -5.63
C ALA A 109 -8.76 -15.81 -6.63
N LYS A 110 -8.93 -14.49 -6.71
CA LYS A 110 -9.87 -13.84 -7.63
C LYS A 110 -9.48 -14.00 -9.10
N THR A 111 -8.19 -13.93 -9.41
CA THR A 111 -7.67 -13.99 -10.78
C THR A 111 -7.34 -15.40 -11.26
N SER A 112 -7.18 -16.35 -10.34
CA SER A 112 -6.67 -17.70 -10.62
C SER A 112 -5.30 -17.71 -11.32
N ILE A 113 -4.50 -16.66 -11.15
CA ILE A 113 -3.14 -16.55 -11.69
C ILE A 113 -2.18 -17.25 -10.74
N SER A 114 -1.29 -18.09 -11.28
CA SER A 114 -0.22 -18.70 -10.51
C SER A 114 0.81 -17.63 -10.09
N PRO A 115 1.31 -17.65 -8.83
CA PRO A 115 2.41 -16.78 -8.41
C PRO A 115 3.63 -16.86 -9.33
N ALA A 116 3.93 -18.04 -9.88
CA ALA A 116 5.04 -18.27 -10.81
C ALA A 116 4.87 -17.58 -12.18
N ALA A 117 3.68 -17.10 -12.51
CA ALA A 117 3.42 -16.33 -13.73
C ALA A 117 3.65 -14.82 -13.55
N ILE A 118 4.03 -14.37 -12.34
CA ILE A 118 4.29 -12.97 -12.03
C ILE A 118 5.78 -12.68 -12.17
N ASP A 119 6.14 -11.88 -13.18
CA ASP A 119 7.53 -11.57 -13.51
C ASP A 119 8.04 -10.29 -12.82
N ILE A 120 7.11 -9.39 -12.45
CA ILE A 120 7.43 -8.08 -11.87
C ILE A 120 6.60 -7.89 -10.61
N LEU A 121 7.27 -7.69 -9.48
CA LEU A 121 6.66 -7.25 -8.24
C LEU A 121 7.11 -5.84 -7.91
N VAL A 122 6.16 -4.95 -7.65
CA VAL A 122 6.47 -3.61 -7.14
C VAL A 122 5.80 -3.41 -5.79
N VAL A 123 6.62 -3.25 -4.75
CA VAL A 123 6.16 -3.01 -3.38
C VAL A 123 6.43 -1.56 -3.00
N ASN A 124 5.40 -0.88 -2.49
CA ASN A 124 5.52 0.48 -1.97
C ASN A 124 5.00 0.54 -0.53
N CYS A 125 5.84 1.02 0.38
CA CYS A 125 5.48 1.32 1.76
C CYS A 125 6.13 2.64 2.18
N SER A 126 5.39 3.45 2.94
CA SER A 126 5.83 4.77 3.38
C SER A 126 5.99 4.89 4.91
N LEU A 127 5.46 3.93 5.67
CA LEU A 127 5.45 3.98 7.14
C LEU A 127 6.77 3.53 7.76
N PHE A 128 7.36 2.44 7.27
CA PHE A 128 8.65 1.92 7.74
C PHE A 128 9.25 0.93 6.73
N ALA A 129 10.55 0.65 6.83
CA ALA A 129 11.27 -0.31 5.99
C ALA A 129 11.96 -1.36 6.88
N PRO A 130 11.40 -2.58 7.02
CA PRO A 130 12.01 -3.62 7.84
C PRO A 130 13.22 -4.26 7.15
N ILE A 131 14.02 -4.97 7.95
CA ILE A 131 15.00 -5.95 7.49
C ILE A 131 14.56 -7.31 8.05
N PRO A 132 14.26 -8.31 7.21
CA PRO A 132 14.25 -8.29 5.72
C PRO A 132 13.19 -7.35 5.14
N SER A 133 13.34 -6.96 3.86
CA SER A 133 12.42 -6.03 3.21
C SER A 133 11.07 -6.69 2.89
N PHE A 134 10.02 -5.90 2.66
CA PHE A 134 8.72 -6.46 2.27
C PHE A 134 8.78 -7.29 0.98
N THR A 135 9.64 -6.90 0.04
CA THR A 135 9.84 -7.66 -1.19
C THR A 135 10.43 -9.03 -0.89
N ASP A 136 11.49 -9.09 -0.07
CA ASP A 136 12.11 -10.34 0.37
C ASP A 136 11.09 -11.27 1.03
N MET A 137 10.23 -10.71 1.87
CA MET A 137 9.19 -11.46 2.58
C MET A 137 8.14 -12.05 1.62
N ILE A 138 7.75 -11.29 0.59
CA ILE A 138 6.79 -11.76 -0.42
C ILE A 138 7.41 -12.85 -1.29
N ILE A 139 8.61 -12.62 -1.80
CA ILE A 139 9.35 -13.59 -2.63
C ILE A 139 9.50 -14.91 -1.89
N HIS A 140 10.01 -14.85 -0.65
CA HIS A 140 10.30 -16.05 0.12
C HIS A 140 9.03 -16.85 0.45
N ARG A 141 7.92 -16.18 0.80
CA ARG A 141 6.69 -16.86 1.21
C ARG A 141 5.85 -17.38 0.03
N ARG A 142 6.04 -16.82 -1.17
CA ARG A 142 5.19 -17.12 -2.34
C ARG A 142 5.94 -17.75 -3.51
N GLU A 143 7.22 -18.06 -3.33
CA GLU A 143 8.07 -18.73 -4.32
C GLU A 143 7.99 -18.03 -5.70
N ILE A 144 7.95 -16.68 -5.68
CA ILE A 144 7.91 -15.89 -6.91
C ILE A 144 9.35 -15.72 -7.42
N ASP A 145 9.66 -16.26 -8.59
CA ASP A 145 10.92 -16.01 -9.29
C ASP A 145 10.87 -14.62 -9.94
N LEU A 146 11.65 -13.65 -9.44
CA LEU A 146 11.49 -12.24 -9.82
C LEU A 146 12.75 -11.54 -10.32
N LEU A 147 12.50 -10.54 -11.19
CA LEU A 147 13.38 -9.42 -11.46
C LEU A 147 12.95 -8.23 -10.58
N GLU A 148 13.70 -7.92 -9.51
CA GLU A 148 13.35 -6.88 -8.55
C GLU A 148 13.45 -5.45 -9.12
N ILE A 149 12.40 -4.64 -8.92
CA ILE A 149 12.46 -3.18 -9.07
C ILE A 149 11.98 -2.54 -7.76
N TRP A 150 12.91 -2.37 -6.82
CA TRP A 150 12.68 -1.60 -5.59
C TRP A 150 13.18 -0.17 -5.78
N ARG A 151 12.29 0.84 -5.67
CA ARG A 151 12.71 2.25 -5.77
C ARG A 151 12.15 3.09 -4.63
N ARG A 152 12.97 3.28 -3.60
CA ARG A 152 12.78 4.31 -2.56
C ARG A 152 12.84 5.70 -3.20
N LYS A 153 11.70 6.36 -3.39
CA LYS A 153 11.70 7.82 -3.58
C LYS A 153 11.85 8.49 -2.22
N SER A 154 13.08 8.58 -1.73
CA SER A 154 13.42 9.50 -0.65
C SER A 154 13.17 10.92 -1.15
N GLY A 155 12.14 11.59 -0.63
CA GLY A 155 11.98 13.03 -0.81
C GLY A 155 10.60 13.55 -1.21
N VAL A 156 9.55 12.72 -1.31
CA VAL A 156 8.20 13.26 -1.57
C VAL A 156 7.18 12.66 -0.61
N LEU A 157 6.55 13.53 0.17
CA LEU A 157 5.39 13.29 1.04
C LEU A 157 4.13 13.01 0.19
N GLN A 158 4.15 11.95 -0.62
CA GLN A 158 3.11 11.63 -1.60
C GLN A 158 2.58 10.20 -1.41
N CYS A 159 2.25 9.83 -0.16
CA CYS A 159 1.63 8.54 0.12
C CYS A 159 0.32 8.36 -0.67
N CYS A 160 -0.48 9.40 -0.83
CA CYS A 160 -1.79 9.33 -1.50
C CYS A 160 -1.71 9.03 -3.01
N SER A 161 -0.72 9.58 -3.73
CA SER A 161 -0.52 9.39 -5.17
C SER A 161 0.42 8.24 -5.52
N ALA A 162 0.98 7.56 -4.51
CA ALA A 162 1.91 6.46 -4.65
C ALA A 162 1.38 5.32 -5.55
N ALA A 163 0.09 4.97 -5.47
CA ALA A 163 -0.50 3.94 -6.34
C ALA A 163 -0.39 4.30 -7.83
N LEU A 164 -0.74 5.52 -8.20
CA LEU A 164 -0.68 6.01 -9.59
C LEU A 164 0.76 6.06 -10.07
N HIS A 165 1.67 6.54 -9.23
CA HIS A 165 3.09 6.59 -9.57
C HIS A 165 3.67 5.20 -9.75
N THR A 166 3.33 4.26 -8.88
CA THR A 166 3.76 2.87 -8.98
C THR A 166 3.18 2.20 -10.22
N PHE A 167 1.89 2.38 -10.52
CA PHE A 167 1.28 1.85 -11.73
C PHE A 167 1.93 2.39 -13.01
N LEU A 168 2.20 3.70 -13.06
CA LEU A 168 2.92 4.32 -14.19
C LEU A 168 4.33 3.76 -14.33
N LEU A 169 5.05 3.58 -13.22
CA LEU A 169 6.39 2.99 -13.23
C LEU A 169 6.36 1.53 -13.68
N THR A 170 5.41 0.72 -13.22
CA THR A 170 5.23 -0.65 -13.70
C THR A 170 4.93 -0.67 -15.19
N ALA A 171 4.11 0.27 -15.68
CA ALA A 171 3.83 0.40 -17.10
C ALA A 171 5.08 0.81 -17.92
N GLU A 172 5.94 1.69 -17.38
CA GLU A 172 7.21 2.07 -18.01
C GLU A 172 8.23 0.92 -17.99
N SER A 173 8.39 0.22 -16.88
CA SER A 173 9.26 -0.95 -16.76
C SER A 173 8.82 -2.07 -17.70
N ARG A 174 7.50 -2.30 -17.85
CA ARG A 174 6.96 -3.25 -18.83
C ARG A 174 7.18 -2.82 -20.28
N ARG A 175 7.18 -1.52 -20.58
CA ARG A 175 7.55 -1.03 -21.92
C ARG A 175 9.03 -1.25 -22.23
N ALA A 176 9.89 -1.32 -21.21
CA ALA A 176 11.32 -1.56 -21.36
C ALA A 176 11.69 -3.06 -21.36
N ALA A 177 10.92 -3.92 -20.68
CA ALA A 177 11.08 -5.36 -20.72
C ALA A 177 10.39 -5.92 -21.97
N ASP A 178 11.17 -6.35 -22.96
CA ASP A 178 10.71 -6.79 -24.29
C ASP A 178 10.03 -8.18 -24.30
N SER A 179 9.33 -8.55 -23.22
CA SER A 179 8.66 -9.85 -23.06
C SER A 179 7.15 -9.76 -23.32
N ASP A 180 6.69 -10.43 -24.37
CA ASP A 180 5.27 -10.65 -24.60
C ASP A 180 4.71 -11.58 -23.51
N GLY A 181 3.67 -11.12 -22.79
CA GLY A 181 2.92 -11.95 -21.84
C GLY A 181 3.23 -11.78 -20.35
N ALA A 182 4.17 -10.92 -19.96
CA ALA A 182 4.56 -10.80 -18.55
C ALA A 182 3.45 -10.23 -17.64
N ALA A 183 3.18 -10.88 -16.50
CA ALA A 183 2.23 -10.41 -15.49
C ALA A 183 2.93 -9.62 -14.39
N GLY A 184 2.40 -8.43 -14.07
CA GLY A 184 2.95 -7.56 -13.03
C GLY A 184 2.03 -7.47 -11.83
N LEU A 185 2.59 -7.61 -10.63
CA LEU A 185 1.92 -7.42 -9.36
C LEU A 185 2.38 -6.11 -8.71
N VAL A 186 1.41 -5.25 -8.37
CA VAL A 186 1.66 -3.99 -7.68
C VAL A 186 1.03 -4.04 -6.29
N CYS A 187 1.86 -3.96 -5.26
CA CYS A 187 1.46 -3.97 -3.87
C CYS A 187 1.70 -2.58 -3.23
N ARG A 188 0.65 -1.96 -2.71
CA ARG A 188 0.71 -0.68 -2.01
C ARG A 188 0.27 -0.82 -0.56
N PHE A 189 1.06 -0.24 0.35
CA PHE A 189 0.80 -0.19 1.78
C PHE A 189 0.77 1.26 2.26
N ASN A 190 -0.34 1.64 2.90
CA ASN A 190 -0.53 2.95 3.54
C ASN A 190 -0.06 2.92 4.98
#